data_AF-A0A0R3QDU9-F1
#
_entry.id   AF-A0A0R3QDU9-F1
#
_cell.length_a   1.000
_cell.length_b   1.000
_cell.length_c   1.000
_cell.angle_alpha   90.00
_cell.angle_beta   90.00
_cell.angle_gamma   90.00
#
_symmetry.space_group_name_H-M   'P 1'
#
loop_
_entity.id
_entity.type
_entity.pdbx_description
1 polymer ?
#
loop_
_entity_poly.entity_id
_entity_poly.type
_entity_poly.pdbx_seq_one_letter_code
_entity_poly.pdbx_strand_id
1 'polypeptide(L)'
;MIGRIVMCSSSVTLVCAPGFGPYCSSKCALQGYTDVIRHELGSYGVQVITISPGSFLTGMQEIQGLKSMIDTVWYRSSEDLLDEYGHNYLTKAKVFVHNLHAQILSKDTTWVINSYYEAIVARRPKLSNIIGWDAKLLFYPVSWLPPFMQLQIVKFILYLLDAPIPVATMRKKKSLKSN
;
A
#
# COMPACT_ATOMS: atom_id res chain seq x y z
N MET A 1 20.32 26.74 -9.61
CA MET A 1 19.43 25.56 -9.65
C MET A 1 18.15 26.03 -10.29
N ILE A 2 17.71 25.40 -11.38
CA ILE A 2 16.70 25.97 -12.29
C ILE A 2 15.27 25.59 -11.82
N GLY A 3 15.11 24.50 -11.08
CA GLY A 3 13.84 24.13 -10.43
C GLY A 3 13.89 22.77 -9.73
N ARG A 4 12.83 22.44 -8.97
CA ARG A 4 12.62 21.12 -8.36
C ARG A 4 11.17 20.69 -8.50
N ILE A 5 10.96 19.39 -8.68
CA ILE A 5 9.65 18.75 -8.66
C ILE A 5 9.67 17.70 -7.55
N VAL A 6 8.73 17.77 -6.62
CA VAL A 6 8.60 16.80 -5.53
C VAL A 6 7.34 15.98 -5.76
N MET A 7 7.53 14.67 -5.95
CA MET A 7 6.48 13.71 -6.28
C MET A 7 6.13 12.88 -5.05
N CYS A 8 4.83 12.87 -4.69
CA CYS A 8 4.30 12.09 -3.58
C CYS A 8 3.91 10.67 -4.04
N SER A 9 4.85 9.74 -3.93
CA SER A 9 4.64 8.31 -4.19
C SER A 9 4.07 7.61 -2.95
N SER A 10 4.36 6.32 -2.77
CA SER A 10 4.00 5.52 -1.59
C SER A 10 4.90 4.29 -1.50
N SER A 11 5.18 3.83 -0.29
CA SER A 11 5.90 2.58 -0.06
C SER A 11 5.16 1.33 -0.56
N VAL A 12 3.86 1.44 -0.87
CA VAL A 12 3.06 0.35 -1.46
C VAL A 12 3.61 -0.13 -2.81
N THR A 13 4.38 0.74 -3.49
CA THR A 13 5.05 0.42 -4.75
C THR A 13 6.16 -0.62 -4.60
N LEU A 14 6.65 -0.83 -3.37
CA LEU A 14 7.68 -1.81 -3.05
C LEU A 14 7.11 -3.22 -2.97
N VAL A 15 5.94 -3.37 -2.33
CA VAL A 15 5.22 -4.64 -2.17
C VAL A 15 3.72 -4.37 -2.20
N CYS A 16 3.06 -4.81 -3.28
CA CYS A 16 1.62 -4.63 -3.44
C CYS A 16 0.84 -5.69 -2.66
N ALA A 17 -0.06 -5.26 -1.77
CA ALA A 17 -0.91 -6.14 -0.98
C ALA A 17 -2.33 -6.28 -1.58
N PRO A 18 -3.01 -7.42 -1.37
CA PRO A 18 -4.42 -7.60 -1.73
C PRO A 18 -5.32 -6.51 -1.11
N GLY A 19 -6.37 -6.12 -1.84
CA GLY A 19 -7.30 -5.07 -1.42
C GLY A 19 -6.89 -3.64 -1.82
N PHE A 20 -5.63 -3.42 -2.21
CA PHE A 20 -5.12 -2.11 -2.63
C PHE A 20 -4.94 -1.97 -4.15
N GLY A 21 -5.47 -2.89 -4.97
CA GLY A 21 -5.21 -2.96 -6.41
C GLY A 21 -5.24 -1.62 -7.16
N PRO A 22 -6.37 -0.87 -7.16
CA PRO A 22 -6.44 0.43 -7.83
C PRO A 22 -5.46 1.48 -7.28
N TYR A 23 -5.25 1.50 -5.96
CA TYR A 23 -4.31 2.40 -5.30
C TYR A 23 -2.86 2.08 -5.67
N CYS A 24 -2.46 0.80 -5.58
CA CYS A 24 -1.16 0.29 -6.01
C CYS A 24 -0.90 0.63 -7.47
N SER A 25 -1.86 0.35 -8.37
CA SER A 25 -1.74 0.67 -9.80
C SER A 25 -1.45 2.15 -10.02
N SER A 26 -2.19 3.03 -9.34
CA SER A 26 -2.03 4.48 -9.47
C SER A 26 -0.66 4.95 -8.97
N LYS A 27 -0.20 4.44 -7.82
CA LYS A 27 1.10 4.81 -7.24
C LYS A 27 2.27 4.21 -8.00
N CYS A 28 2.14 3.01 -8.55
CA CYS A 28 3.16 2.41 -9.43
C CYS A 28 3.26 3.16 -10.77
N ALA A 29 2.14 3.58 -11.35
CA ALA A 29 2.14 4.43 -12.54
C ALA A 29 2.83 5.77 -12.28
N LEU A 30 2.54 6.40 -11.13
CA LEU A 30 3.22 7.62 -10.70
C LEU A 30 4.73 7.42 -10.53
N GLN A 31 5.15 6.27 -9.97
CA GLN A 31 6.56 5.92 -9.81
C GLN A 31 7.26 5.83 -11.17
N GLY A 32 6.69 5.08 -12.11
CA GLY A 32 7.23 4.97 -13.46
C GLY A 32 7.31 6.33 -14.18
N TYR A 33 6.25 7.14 -14.09
CA TYR A 33 6.25 8.50 -14.64
C TYR A 33 7.35 9.37 -14.03
N THR A 34 7.49 9.32 -12.70
CA THR A 34 8.51 10.09 -11.97
C THR A 34 9.92 9.70 -12.39
N ASP A 35 10.16 8.43 -12.65
CA ASP A 35 11.46 7.94 -13.09
C ASP A 35 11.81 8.41 -14.50
N VAL A 36 10.83 8.40 -15.42
CA VAL A 36 11.00 8.93 -16.78
C VAL A 36 11.36 10.42 -16.76
N ILE A 37 10.55 11.27 -16.12
CA ILE A 37 10.79 12.72 -16.14
C ILE A 37 12.08 13.10 -15.41
N ARG A 38 12.58 12.27 -14.48
CA ARG A 38 13.88 12.50 -13.83
C ARG A 38 15.02 12.44 -14.84
N HIS A 39 14.96 11.52 -15.80
CA HIS A 39 15.95 11.42 -16.87
C HIS A 39 15.79 12.54 -17.89
N GLU A 40 14.56 12.82 -18.32
CA GLU A 40 14.27 13.85 -19.32
C GLU A 40 14.66 15.25 -18.83
N LEU A 41 14.28 15.61 -17.61
CA LEU A 41 14.48 16.94 -17.05
C LEU A 41 15.86 17.15 -16.44
N GLY A 42 16.64 16.08 -16.25
CA GLY A 42 17.98 16.14 -15.66
C GLY A 42 18.96 17.00 -16.48
N SER A 43 18.88 16.92 -17.81
CA SER A 43 19.69 17.73 -18.74
C SER A 43 19.38 19.24 -18.65
N TYR A 44 18.16 19.60 -18.24
CA TYR A 44 17.72 20.97 -18.02
C TYR A 44 18.03 21.49 -16.61
N GLY A 45 18.73 20.70 -15.77
CA GLY A 45 19.09 21.09 -14.42
C GLY A 45 17.91 21.14 -13.43
N VAL A 46 16.80 20.47 -13.76
CA VAL A 46 15.63 20.31 -12.88
C VAL A 46 15.77 18.98 -12.12
N GLN A 47 15.63 19.04 -10.80
CA GLN A 47 15.71 17.84 -9.95
C GLN A 47 14.31 17.29 -9.66
N VAL A 48 14.07 16.03 -10.00
CA VAL A 48 12.83 15.32 -9.68
C VAL A 48 13.07 14.40 -8.48
N ILE A 49 12.38 14.70 -7.38
CA ILE A 49 12.55 14.04 -6.08
C ILE A 49 11.28 13.25 -5.77
N THR A 50 11.45 12.00 -5.36
CA THR A 50 10.36 11.14 -4.91
C THR A 50 10.34 11.05 -3.40
N ILE A 51 9.17 11.23 -2.83
CA ILE A 51 8.89 10.92 -1.43
C ILE A 51 7.89 9.77 -1.40
N SER A 52 8.25 8.67 -0.75
CA SER A 52 7.47 7.43 -0.64
C SER A 52 7.13 7.15 0.83
N PRO A 53 6.02 7.70 1.35
CA PRO A 53 5.56 7.43 2.70
C PRO A 53 5.00 6.02 2.85
N GLY A 54 5.23 5.44 4.03
CA GLY A 54 4.47 4.33 4.60
C GLY A 54 3.13 4.76 5.15
N SER A 55 2.67 4.07 6.19
CA SER A 55 1.33 4.25 6.73
C SER A 55 1.32 5.33 7.81
N PHE A 56 0.74 6.48 7.48
CA PHE A 56 0.62 7.62 8.40
C PHE A 56 -0.84 8.03 8.58
N LEU A 57 -1.21 8.40 9.80
CA LEU A 57 -2.55 8.87 10.14
C LEU A 57 -2.82 10.19 9.41
N THR A 58 -3.65 10.10 8.38
CA THR A 58 -4.12 11.23 7.56
C THR A 58 -5.60 11.02 7.29
N GLY A 59 -6.30 12.04 6.77
CA GLY A 59 -7.73 11.91 6.42
C GLY A 59 -8.01 10.77 5.43
N MET A 60 -7.04 10.38 4.61
CA MET A 60 -7.16 9.22 3.71
C MET A 60 -7.33 7.89 4.46
N GLN A 61 -6.77 7.79 5.66
CA GLN A 61 -6.79 6.59 6.49
C GLN A 61 -7.94 6.63 7.50
N GLU A 62 -8.90 7.55 7.35
CA GLU A 62 -10.06 7.61 8.25
C GLU A 62 -10.85 6.30 8.22
N ILE A 63 -10.90 5.62 9.37
CA ILE A 63 -11.54 4.31 9.53
C ILE A 63 -12.98 4.31 9.04
N GLN A 64 -13.73 5.39 9.31
CA GLN A 64 -15.13 5.46 8.91
C GLN A 64 -15.29 5.52 7.40
N GLY A 65 -14.48 6.35 6.72
CA GLY A 65 -14.43 6.39 5.25
C GLY A 65 -14.06 5.03 4.65
N LEU A 66 -13.06 4.35 5.22
CA LEU A 66 -12.68 2.98 4.81
C LEU A 66 -13.82 1.97 4.97
N LYS A 67 -14.53 1.99 6.09
CA LYS A 67 -15.70 1.11 6.31
C LYS A 67 -16.82 1.39 5.32
N SER A 68 -17.10 2.66 5.02
CA SER A 68 -18.11 3.05 4.03
C SER A 68 -17.74 2.62 2.61
N MET A 69 -16.46 2.68 2.25
CA MET A 69 -15.98 2.16 0.95
C MET A 69 -16.22 0.65 0.84
N ILE A 70 -15.93 -0.11 1.90
CA ILE A 70 -16.18 -1.56 1.95
C ILE A 70 -17.69 -1.86 1.83
N ASP A 71 -18.53 -1.14 2.57
CA ASP A 71 -19.99 -1.27 2.48
C ASP A 71 -20.49 -0.99 1.07
N THR A 72 -19.99 0.08 0.45
CA THR A 72 -20.37 0.45 -0.91
C THR A 72 -20.04 -0.65 -1.91
N VAL A 73 -18.85 -1.27 -1.82
CA VAL A 73 -18.47 -2.37 -2.70
C VAL A 73 -19.33 -3.61 -2.43
N TRP A 74 -19.57 -3.92 -1.15
CA TRP A 74 -20.37 -5.07 -0.75
C TRP A 74 -21.80 -5.01 -1.29
N TYR A 75 -22.53 -3.91 -1.05
CA TYR A 75 -23.92 -3.78 -1.48
C TYR A 75 -24.09 -3.56 -2.99
N ARG A 76 -23.01 -3.24 -3.72
CA ARG A 76 -23.01 -3.17 -5.19
C ARG A 76 -22.62 -4.48 -5.87
N SER A 77 -22.20 -5.49 -5.10
CA SER A 77 -21.79 -6.78 -5.64
C SER A 77 -23.00 -7.64 -5.98
N SER A 78 -22.86 -8.53 -6.98
CA SER A 78 -23.90 -9.49 -7.34
C SER A 78 -24.09 -10.55 -6.26
N GLU A 79 -25.28 -11.17 -6.21
CA GLU A 79 -25.58 -12.25 -5.26
C GLU A 79 -24.60 -13.42 -5.36
N ASP A 80 -24.21 -13.82 -6.58
CA ASP A 80 -23.20 -14.87 -6.81
C ASP A 80 -21.86 -14.58 -6.10
N LEU A 81 -21.41 -13.32 -6.12
CA LEU A 81 -20.17 -12.90 -5.46
C LEU A 81 -20.32 -12.89 -3.93
N LEU A 82 -21.48 -12.48 -3.43
CA LEU A 82 -21.78 -12.49 -1.99
C LEU A 82 -21.78 -13.92 -1.45
N ASP A 83 -22.30 -14.88 -2.20
CA ASP A 83 -22.28 -16.30 -1.86
C ASP A 83 -20.88 -16.90 -1.91
N GLU A 84 -20.06 -16.50 -2.89
CA GLU A 84 -18.67 -16.95 -3.01
C GLU A 84 -17.82 -16.52 -1.80
N TYR A 85 -17.98 -15.26 -1.38
CA TYR A 85 -17.24 -14.68 -0.27
C TYR A 85 -17.81 -15.10 1.08
N GLY A 86 -19.12 -15.31 1.16
CA GLY A 86 -19.86 -15.68 2.37
C GLY A 86 -20.31 -14.46 3.17
N HIS A 87 -21.49 -14.56 3.76
CA HIS A 87 -22.19 -13.43 4.40
C HIS A 87 -21.46 -12.83 5.62
N ASN A 88 -20.54 -13.58 6.24
CA ASN A 88 -19.72 -13.08 7.35
C ASN A 88 -18.43 -12.36 6.91
N TYR A 89 -18.12 -12.36 5.61
CA TYR A 89 -16.88 -11.78 5.08
C TYR A 89 -16.83 -10.27 5.31
N LEU A 90 -17.94 -9.57 5.11
CA LEU A 90 -18.04 -8.12 5.36
C LEU A 90 -17.62 -7.75 6.78
N THR A 91 -18.18 -8.43 7.78
CA THR A 91 -17.89 -8.19 9.19
C THR A 91 -16.41 -8.44 9.48
N LYS A 92 -15.86 -9.56 8.99
CA LYS A 92 -14.44 -9.89 9.15
C LYS A 92 -13.53 -8.88 8.46
N ALA A 93 -13.88 -8.41 7.26
CA ALA A 93 -13.13 -7.39 6.53
C ALA A 93 -13.09 -6.06 7.28
N LYS A 94 -14.21 -5.62 7.87
CA LYS A 94 -14.24 -4.41 8.70
C LYS A 94 -13.39 -4.52 9.96
N VAL A 95 -13.41 -5.68 10.63
CA VAL A 95 -12.57 -5.96 11.80
C VAL A 95 -11.09 -5.98 11.40
N PHE A 96 -10.75 -6.66 10.31
CA PHE A 96 -9.39 -6.71 9.78
C PHE A 96 -8.84 -5.32 9.47
N VAL A 97 -9.59 -4.49 8.76
CA VAL A 97 -9.17 -3.12 8.41
C VAL A 97 -8.96 -2.27 9.68
N HIS A 98 -9.84 -2.38 10.66
CA HIS A 98 -9.68 -1.68 11.93
C HIS A 98 -8.42 -2.13 12.68
N ASN A 99 -8.16 -3.44 12.75
CA ASN A 99 -7.00 -4.00 13.44
C ASN A 99 -5.68 -3.66 12.73
N LEU A 100 -5.66 -3.78 11.40
CA LEU A 100 -4.52 -3.40 10.56
C LEU A 100 -4.16 -1.92 10.76
N HIS A 101 -5.19 -1.06 10.74
CA HIS A 101 -5.04 0.37 10.96
C HIS A 101 -4.45 0.68 12.34
N ALA A 102 -4.87 -0.04 13.39
CA ALA A 102 -4.33 0.15 14.73
C ALA A 102 -2.84 -0.24 14.87
N GLN A 103 -2.37 -1.18 14.06
CA GLN A 103 -1.00 -1.75 14.18
C GLN A 103 0.04 -1.04 13.31
N ILE A 104 -0.31 -0.65 12.08
CA ILE A 104 0.68 -0.17 11.11
C ILE A 104 0.80 1.36 11.12
N LEU A 105 -0.28 2.05 11.48
CA LEU A 105 -0.39 3.48 11.25
C LEU A 105 0.41 4.31 12.27
N SER A 106 1.40 5.06 11.77
CA SER A 106 2.11 6.05 12.57
C SER A 106 1.28 7.32 12.73
N LYS A 107 1.12 7.80 13.97
CA LYS A 107 0.50 9.11 14.26
C LYS A 107 1.44 10.27 14.00
N ASP A 108 2.75 10.02 14.10
CA ASP A 108 3.77 11.04 13.91
C ASP A 108 4.07 11.23 12.42
N THR A 109 3.60 12.35 11.86
CA THR A 109 3.83 12.75 10.47
C THR A 109 5.09 13.58 10.27
N THR A 110 5.84 13.88 11.34
CA THR A 110 7.03 14.74 11.33
C THR A 110 8.09 14.23 10.35
N TRP A 111 8.21 12.90 10.21
CA TRP A 111 9.14 12.25 9.27
C TRP A 111 8.83 12.61 7.81
N VAL A 112 7.54 12.69 7.48
CA VAL A 112 7.07 13.09 6.14
C VAL A 112 7.36 14.56 5.94
N ILE A 113 6.98 15.41 6.89
CA ILE A 113 7.19 16.87 6.84
C ILE A 113 8.68 17.20 6.68
N ASN A 114 9.54 16.59 7.49
CA ASN A 114 10.99 16.80 7.43
C ASN A 114 11.59 16.37 6.08
N SER A 115 11.07 15.31 5.47
CA SER A 115 11.54 14.87 4.16
C SER A 115 11.11 15.82 3.05
N TYR A 116 9.91 16.41 3.13
CA TYR A 116 9.50 17.50 2.23
C TYR A 116 10.36 18.75 2.44
N TYR A 117 10.62 19.12 3.69
CA TYR A 117 11.50 20.23 4.02
C TYR A 117 12.91 20.02 3.45
N GLU A 118 13.51 18.85 3.65
CA GLU A 118 14.81 18.49 3.07
C GLU A 118 14.79 18.54 1.53
N ALA A 119 13.75 17.99 0.90
CA ALA A 119 13.60 18.01 -0.55
C ALA A 119 13.54 19.43 -1.13
N ILE A 120 12.99 20.39 -0.39
CA ILE A 120 12.84 21.80 -0.81
C ILE A 120 14.07 22.63 -0.45
N VAL A 121 14.68 22.42 0.71
CA VAL A 121 15.70 23.34 1.26
C VAL A 121 17.13 22.86 1.01
N ALA A 122 17.40 21.54 1.01
CA ALA A 122 18.76 21.03 0.96
C ALA A 122 19.47 21.43 -0.34
N ARG A 123 20.78 21.73 -0.30
CA ARG A 123 21.56 22.05 -1.51
C ARG A 123 21.66 20.87 -2.48
N ARG A 124 21.70 19.65 -1.95
CA ARG A 124 21.73 18.37 -2.68
C ARG A 124 20.78 17.37 -2.01
N PRO A 125 19.46 17.45 -2.29
CA PRO A 125 18.49 16.54 -1.69
C PRO A 125 18.66 15.13 -2.24
N LYS A 126 18.23 14.12 -1.47
CA LYS A 126 18.11 12.75 -1.94
C LYS A 126 17.02 12.66 -3.01
N LEU A 127 17.27 11.89 -4.07
CA LEU A 127 16.33 11.73 -5.19
C LEU A 127 15.13 10.84 -4.85
N SER A 128 15.26 9.95 -3.86
CA SER A 128 14.19 9.06 -3.41
C SER A 128 14.27 8.86 -1.91
N ASN A 129 13.17 9.15 -1.21
CA ASN A 129 13.06 9.02 0.24
C ASN A 129 11.93 8.06 0.61
N ILE A 130 12.29 6.91 1.16
CA ILE A 130 11.34 5.98 1.77
C ILE A 130 11.17 6.37 3.25
N ILE A 131 9.93 6.64 3.66
CA ILE A 131 9.61 7.24 4.95
C ILE A 131 8.66 6.32 5.71
N GLY A 132 8.90 6.12 7.01
CA GLY A 132 8.12 5.22 7.85
C GLY A 132 8.93 4.02 8.29
N TRP A 133 8.70 3.59 9.53
CA TRP A 133 9.35 2.40 10.09
C TRP A 133 8.86 1.14 9.36
N ASP A 134 7.57 1.09 9.04
CA ASP A 134 6.91 0.02 8.29
C ASP A 134 7.52 -0.10 6.89
N ALA A 135 7.69 1.03 6.20
CA ALA A 135 8.30 1.07 4.88
C ALA A 135 9.75 0.58 4.89
N LYS A 136 10.55 1.01 5.88
CA LYS A 136 11.98 0.66 5.95
C LYS A 136 12.25 -0.75 6.45
N LEU A 137 11.45 -1.27 7.39
CA LEU A 137 11.71 -2.56 8.05
C LEU A 137 10.90 -3.71 7.46
N LEU A 138 9.72 -3.45 6.89
CA LEU A 138 8.86 -4.49 6.32
C LEU A 138 8.92 -4.47 4.79
N PHE A 139 8.50 -3.36 4.17
CA PHE A 139 8.31 -3.34 2.71
C PHE A 139 9.63 -3.32 1.93
N TYR A 140 10.61 -2.54 2.38
CA TYR A 140 11.87 -2.41 1.66
C TYR A 140 12.70 -3.71 1.61
N PRO A 141 12.91 -4.46 2.72
CA PRO A 141 13.64 -5.73 2.66
C PRO A 141 12.90 -6.81 1.85
N VAL A 142 11.57 -6.86 1.96
CA VAL A 142 10.76 -7.83 1.21
C VAL A 142 10.81 -7.56 -0.29
N SER A 143 10.91 -6.30 -0.71
CA SER A 143 10.98 -5.91 -2.13
C SER A 143 12.22 -6.47 -2.85
N TRP A 144 13.27 -6.82 -2.13
CA TRP A 144 14.49 -7.40 -2.70
C TRP A 144 14.40 -8.91 -2.91
N LEU A 145 13.38 -9.57 -2.34
CA LEU A 145 13.21 -11.00 -2.48
C LEU A 145 12.54 -11.35 -3.83
N PRO A 146 12.76 -12.56 -4.37
CA PRO A 146 12.05 -13.02 -5.57
C PRO A 146 10.52 -13.01 -5.41
N PRO A 147 9.73 -12.83 -6.49
CA PRO A 147 8.28 -12.72 -6.41
C PRO A 147 7.58 -13.88 -5.68
N PHE A 148 8.10 -15.10 -5.83
CA PHE A 148 7.57 -16.26 -5.10
C PHE A 148 7.70 -16.09 -3.58
N MET A 149 8.85 -15.60 -3.09
CA MET A 149 9.06 -15.38 -1.65
C MET A 149 8.21 -14.24 -1.14
N GLN A 150 8.10 -13.14 -1.91
CA GLN A 150 7.19 -12.04 -1.57
C GLN A 150 5.76 -12.54 -1.39
N LEU A 151 5.27 -13.38 -2.32
CA LEU A 151 3.94 -13.97 -2.23
C LEU A 151 3.75 -14.81 -0.97
N GLN A 152 4.74 -15.63 -0.58
CA GLN A 152 4.64 -16.43 0.64
C GLN A 152 4.65 -15.56 1.90
N ILE A 153 5.49 -14.52 1.94
CA ILE A 153 5.56 -13.59 3.07
C ILE A 153 4.25 -12.83 3.22
N VAL A 154 3.70 -12.28 2.13
CA VAL A 154 2.41 -11.58 2.15
C VAL A 154 1.30 -12.53 2.62
N LYS A 155 1.24 -13.77 2.12
CA LYS A 155 0.28 -14.78 2.59
C LYS A 155 0.44 -15.08 4.08
N PHE A 156 1.67 -15.21 4.56
CA PHE A 156 1.97 -15.47 5.96
C PHE A 156 1.55 -14.29 6.86
N ILE A 157 1.84 -13.05 6.46
CA ILE A 157 1.42 -11.85 7.17
C ILE A 157 -0.11 -11.78 7.21
N LEU A 158 -0.80 -11.99 6.08
CA LEU A 158 -2.27 -12.00 6.04
C LEU A 158 -2.86 -13.09 6.94
N TYR A 159 -2.22 -14.25 7.03
CA TYR A 159 -2.62 -15.31 7.96
C TYR A 159 -2.44 -14.90 9.43
N LEU A 160 -1.29 -14.31 9.77
CA LEU A 160 -1.02 -13.82 11.13
C LEU A 160 -1.99 -12.72 11.58
N LEU A 161 -2.44 -11.89 10.63
CA LEU A 161 -3.36 -10.79 10.88
C LEU A 161 -4.84 -11.20 10.79
N ASP A 162 -5.12 -12.51 10.68
CA ASP A 162 -6.47 -13.07 10.55
C ASP A 162 -7.29 -12.41 9.42
N ALA A 163 -6.64 -12.20 8.27
CA ALA A 163 -7.30 -11.62 7.11
C ALA A 163 -8.47 -12.51 6.63
N PRO A 164 -9.62 -11.92 6.27
CA PRO A 164 -10.77 -12.69 5.82
C PRO A 164 -10.45 -13.44 4.52
N ILE A 165 -10.91 -14.68 4.43
CA ILE A 165 -10.75 -15.54 3.25
C ILE A 165 -12.14 -15.87 2.70
N PRO A 166 -12.35 -15.80 1.37
CA PRO A 166 -13.62 -16.20 0.75
C PRO A 166 -13.96 -17.66 1.06
N VAL A 167 -15.25 -17.95 1.33
CA VAL A 167 -15.74 -19.30 1.66
C VAL A 167 -15.46 -20.30 0.54
N ALA A 168 -15.55 -19.89 -0.72
CA ALA A 168 -15.24 -20.74 -1.87
C ALA A 168 -13.82 -21.33 -1.82
N THR A 169 -12.85 -20.56 -1.35
CA THR A 169 -11.45 -21.00 -1.20
C THR A 169 -11.33 -22.13 -0.16
N MET A 170 -12.13 -22.08 0.91
CA MET A 170 -12.15 -23.11 1.95
C MET A 170 -12.81 -24.41 1.45
N ARG A 171 -13.88 -24.32 0.65
CA ARG A 171 -14.54 -25.49 0.05
C ARG A 171 -13.60 -26.27 -0.88
N LYS A 172 -12.86 -25.55 -1.73
CA LYS A 172 -11.91 -26.16 -2.68
C LYS A 172 -10.78 -26.92 -1.98
N LYS A 173 -10.29 -26.40 -0.85
CA LYS A 173 -9.25 -27.05 -0.03
C LYS A 173 -9.74 -28.31 0.70
N LYS A 174 -11.05 -28.39 1.01
CA LYS A 174 -11.67 -29.58 1.61
C LYS A 174 -11.84 -30.70 0.58
N SER A 175 -12.28 -30.36 -0.64
CA SER A 175 -12.42 -31.30 -1.76
C SER A 175 -11.08 -31.89 -2.23
N LEU A 176 -9.99 -31.11 -2.20
CA LEU A 176 -8.65 -31.60 -2.55
C LEU A 176 -8.01 -32.50 -1.47
N LYS A 177 -8.56 -32.53 -0.25
CA LYS A 177 -8.10 -33.40 0.84
C LYS A 177 -8.92 -34.68 0.98
N SER A 178 -10.05 -34.79 0.28
CA SER A 178 -10.95 -35.96 0.30
C SER A 178 -10.74 -36.90 -0.89
N ASN A 179 -9.75 -36.62 -1.75
CA ASN A 179 -9.25 -37.47 -2.83
C ASN A 179 -7.79 -37.81 -2.55
#